data_AF-A0A352D777-F1
#
_entry.id   AF-A0A352D777-F1
#
_cell.length_a   1.000
_cell.length_b   1.000
_cell.length_c   1.000
_cell.angle_alpha   90.00
_cell.angle_beta   90.00
_cell.angle_gamma   90.00
#
_symmetry.space_group_name_H-M   'P 1'
#
loop_
_entity.id
_entity.type
_entity.pdbx_description
1 polymer ?
#
loop_
_entity_poly.entity_id
_entity_poly.type
_entity_poly.pdbx_seq_one_letter_code
_entity_poly.pdbx_strand_id
1 'polypeptide(L)'
;FFPSVKPEYIRLALVRAGCASAVAALLSELVSYKDGLPQGSPTSTIIGNLVLEPMDSDFMALCNKHGFVYTRYVDDITISGSIDINPWRQGLIDIVRRAGFDVAAKKIHFSNRSERQVVTGLVVNTKLRPTKDYISELRGTIRRCWPENEGLTQVADENGLRPDEMLRMLRGQVGYVKSVDKPLGRGIRGLMVNILKKTPEAKSVSIL
;
A
#
# COMPACT_ATOMS: atom_id res chain seq x y z
N PHE A 1 -11.99 -6.21 3.27
CA PHE A 1 -11.77 -6.27 4.72
C PHE A 1 -12.78 -5.43 5.51
N PHE A 2 -12.75 -4.09 5.50
CA PHE A 2 -13.61 -3.28 6.41
C PHE A 2 -15.09 -3.67 6.50
N PRO A 3 -15.82 -3.89 5.39
CA PRO A 3 -17.24 -4.25 5.48
C PRO A 3 -17.51 -5.64 6.09
N SER A 4 -16.51 -6.50 6.23
CA SER A 4 -16.64 -7.80 6.89
C SER A 4 -16.33 -7.75 8.39
N VAL A 5 -15.90 -6.60 8.92
CA VAL A 5 -15.60 -6.43 10.35
C VAL A 5 -16.90 -6.12 11.09
N LYS A 6 -17.52 -7.16 11.67
CA LYS A 6 -18.83 -7.06 12.32
C LYS A 6 -18.80 -6.28 13.64
N PRO A 7 -19.91 -5.62 14.05
CA PRO A 7 -20.01 -4.89 15.31
C PRO A 7 -19.59 -5.71 16.54
N GLU A 8 -19.91 -7.00 16.59
CA GLU A 8 -19.48 -7.88 17.67
C GLU A 8 -17.96 -7.98 17.80
N TYR A 9 -17.22 -8.01 16.68
CA TYR A 9 -15.77 -8.03 16.68
C TYR A 9 -15.20 -6.70 17.18
N ILE A 10 -15.81 -5.59 16.79
CA ILE A 10 -15.44 -4.24 17.23
C ILE A 10 -15.62 -4.11 18.74
N ARG A 11 -16.78 -4.53 19.26
CA ARG A 11 -17.08 -4.50 20.69
C ARG A 11 -16.07 -5.34 21.48
N LEU A 12 -15.77 -6.56 21.03
CA LEU A 12 -14.79 -7.44 21.68
C LEU A 12 -13.39 -6.82 21.69
N ALA A 13 -12.98 -6.21 20.57
CA ALA A 13 -11.69 -5.53 20.46
C ALA A 13 -11.59 -4.33 21.42
N LEU A 14 -12.66 -3.53 21.53
CA LEU A 14 -12.71 -2.38 22.45
C LEU A 14 -12.69 -2.81 23.92
N VAL A 15 -13.41 -3.88 24.28
CA VAL A 15 -13.35 -4.43 25.64
C VAL A 15 -11.94 -4.94 25.95
N ARG A 16 -11.29 -5.64 25.02
CA ARG A 16 -9.89 -6.08 25.17
C ARG A 16 -8.93 -4.90 25.33
N ALA A 17 -9.20 -3.77 24.67
CA ALA A 17 -8.44 -2.53 24.82
C ALA A 17 -8.73 -1.77 26.13
N GLY A 18 -9.62 -2.28 26.99
CA GLY A 18 -9.91 -1.72 28.32
C GLY A 18 -11.19 -0.87 28.40
N CYS A 19 -12.01 -0.80 27.34
CA CYS A 19 -13.29 -0.12 27.43
C CYS A 19 -14.30 -0.91 28.27
N ALA A 20 -15.07 -0.21 29.12
CA ALA A 20 -16.23 -0.81 29.76
C ALA A 20 -17.25 -1.32 28.72
N SER A 21 -17.90 -2.45 28.98
CA SER A 21 -18.78 -3.12 28.01
C SER A 21 -19.88 -2.22 27.44
N ALA A 22 -20.46 -1.33 28.25
CA ALA A 22 -21.47 -0.37 27.80
C ALA A 22 -20.88 0.67 26.82
N VAL A 23 -19.67 1.17 27.10
CA VAL A 23 -18.96 2.11 26.23
C VAL A 23 -18.56 1.43 24.91
N ALA A 24 -18.06 0.19 24.99
CA ALA A 24 -17.69 -0.59 23.81
C ALA A 24 -18.91 -0.84 22.89
N ALA A 25 -20.10 -1.07 23.46
CA ALA A 25 -21.33 -1.23 22.68
C ALA A 25 -21.69 0.06 21.93
N LEU A 26 -21.75 1.20 22.63
CA LEU A 26 -22.05 2.50 22.02
C LEU A 26 -21.04 2.88 20.93
N LEU A 27 -19.74 2.70 21.21
CA LEU A 27 -18.69 2.97 20.22
C LEU A 27 -18.78 2.05 19.01
N SER A 28 -19.11 0.77 19.21
CA SER A 28 -19.30 -0.18 18.12
C SER A 28 -20.43 0.25 17.19
N GLU A 29 -21.55 0.72 17.72
CA GLU A 29 -22.66 1.25 16.91
C GLU A 29 -22.23 2.53 16.16
N LEU A 30 -21.54 3.44 16.85
CA LEU A 30 -21.11 4.71 16.28
C LEU A 30 -20.14 4.56 15.10
N VAL A 31 -19.21 3.59 15.17
CA VAL A 31 -18.17 3.40 14.14
C VAL A 31 -18.58 2.41 13.05
N SER A 32 -19.78 1.83 13.13
CA SER A 32 -20.28 0.86 12.16
C SER A 32 -21.32 1.47 11.22
N TYR A 33 -21.30 1.02 9.97
CA TYR A 33 -22.31 1.37 8.96
C TYR A 33 -22.62 0.12 8.12
N LYS A 34 -23.91 -0.17 7.93
CA LYS A 34 -24.38 -1.39 7.22
C LYS A 34 -23.70 -2.67 7.75
N ASP A 35 -23.68 -2.82 9.07
CA ASP A 35 -23.16 -4.02 9.75
C ASP A 35 -21.67 -4.31 9.49
N GLY A 36 -20.87 -3.24 9.33
CA GLY A 36 -19.42 -3.33 9.22
C GLY A 36 -18.73 -1.99 9.36
N LEU A 37 -17.39 -1.98 9.28
CA LEU A 37 -16.64 -0.73 9.26
C LEU A 37 -16.82 0.00 7.91
N PRO A 38 -17.15 1.31 7.91
CA PRO A 38 -17.27 2.09 6.68
C PRO A 38 -15.89 2.29 6.01
N GLN A 39 -15.86 2.22 4.68
CA GLN A 39 -14.67 2.59 3.92
C GLN A 39 -14.53 4.12 3.88
N GLY A 40 -13.31 4.63 4.12
CA GLY A 40 -13.03 6.06 4.10
C GLY A 40 -13.25 6.79 5.43
N SER A 41 -13.75 6.11 6.47
CA SER A 41 -13.80 6.69 7.82
C SER A 41 -12.40 6.70 8.45
N PRO A 42 -12.00 7.80 9.13
CA PRO A 42 -10.71 7.89 9.81
C PRO A 42 -10.57 6.90 10.97
N THR A 43 -11.68 6.45 11.57
CA THR A 43 -11.66 5.52 12.71
C THR A 43 -11.49 4.06 12.30
N SER A 44 -11.93 3.70 11.09
CA SER A 44 -12.01 2.31 10.65
C SER A 44 -10.66 1.62 10.60
N THR A 45 -9.58 2.32 10.22
CA THR A 45 -8.23 1.73 10.19
C THR A 45 -7.75 1.34 11.58
N ILE A 46 -7.96 2.22 12.58
CA ILE A 46 -7.52 1.97 13.95
C ILE A 46 -8.36 0.83 14.56
N ILE A 47 -9.67 0.86 14.40
CA ILE A 47 -10.56 -0.19 14.90
C ILE A 47 -10.27 -1.53 14.22
N GLY A 48 -10.06 -1.54 12.90
CA GLY A 48 -9.69 -2.74 12.16
C GLY A 48 -8.38 -3.37 12.67
N ASN A 49 -7.38 -2.54 12.99
CA ASN A 49 -6.15 -3.03 13.60
C ASN A 49 -6.36 -3.62 14.99
N LEU A 50 -7.20 -3.01 15.83
CA LEU A 50 -7.56 -3.57 17.14
C LEU A 50 -8.26 -4.91 16.98
N VAL A 51 -9.17 -5.05 16.01
CA VAL A 51 -9.88 -6.30 15.74
C VAL A 51 -8.91 -7.42 15.33
N LEU A 52 -7.88 -7.11 14.53
CA LEU A 52 -6.92 -8.08 14.03
C LEU A 52 -5.78 -8.46 15.00
N GLU A 53 -5.63 -7.76 16.12
CA GLU A 53 -4.51 -7.96 17.05
C GLU A 53 -4.36 -9.41 17.60
N PRO A 54 -5.44 -10.16 17.91
CA PRO A 54 -5.31 -11.57 18.30
C PRO A 54 -4.84 -12.45 17.14
N MET A 55 -5.31 -12.17 15.91
CA MET A 55 -4.87 -12.87 14.71
C MET A 55 -3.38 -12.61 14.44
N ASP A 56 -2.93 -11.37 14.62
CA ASP A 56 -1.51 -11.02 14.51
C ASP A 56 -0.67 -11.79 15.54
N SER A 57 -1.16 -11.94 16.77
CA SER A 57 -0.49 -12.71 17.81
C SER A 57 -0.34 -14.19 17.42
N ASP A 58 -1.39 -14.80 16.86
CA ASP A 58 -1.35 -16.16 16.33
C ASP A 58 -0.34 -16.30 15.17
N PHE A 59 -0.33 -15.35 14.23
CA PHE A 59 0.65 -15.34 13.14
C PHE A 59 2.08 -15.21 13.65
N MET A 60 2.33 -14.28 14.57
CA MET A 60 3.65 -14.09 15.18
C MET A 60 4.11 -15.35 15.91
N ALA A 61 3.23 -16.01 16.67
CA ALA A 61 3.57 -17.24 17.37
C ALA A 61 3.99 -18.36 16.40
N LEU A 62 3.21 -18.59 15.34
CA LEU A 62 3.56 -19.58 14.31
C LEU A 62 4.86 -19.22 13.60
N CYS A 63 5.03 -17.96 13.21
CA CYS A 63 6.22 -17.50 12.50
C CYS A 63 7.48 -17.62 13.36
N ASN A 64 7.43 -17.20 14.62
CA ASN A 64 8.55 -17.31 15.55
C ASN A 64 8.99 -18.76 15.78
N LYS A 65 8.04 -19.69 15.86
CA LYS A 65 8.32 -21.12 16.00
C LYS A 65 9.11 -21.70 14.82
N HIS A 66 8.92 -21.15 13.62
CA HIS A 66 9.50 -21.67 12.38
C HIS A 66 10.57 -20.76 11.77
N GLY A 67 10.93 -19.66 12.44
CA GLY A 67 11.93 -18.70 11.94
C GLY A 67 11.44 -17.87 10.75
N PHE A 68 10.13 -17.64 10.64
CA PHE A 68 9.53 -16.76 9.65
C PHE A 68 9.35 -15.33 10.18
N VAL A 69 9.21 -14.38 9.27
CA VAL A 69 8.91 -12.98 9.57
C VAL A 69 7.53 -12.65 9.03
N TYR A 70 6.64 -12.24 9.92
CA TYR A 70 5.29 -11.76 9.62
C TYR A 70 5.26 -10.24 9.54
N THR A 71 4.62 -9.70 8.50
CA THR A 71 4.27 -8.29 8.41
C THR A 71 2.85 -8.12 7.87
N ARG A 72 2.13 -7.12 8.37
CA ARG A 72 0.78 -6.78 7.93
C ARG A 72 0.67 -5.29 7.61
N TYR A 73 0.09 -4.97 6.46
CA TYR A 73 -0.30 -3.62 6.06
C TYR A 73 -1.80 -3.61 5.76
N VAL A 74 -2.59 -3.08 6.69
CA VAL A 74 -4.06 -3.17 6.65
C VAL A 74 -4.50 -4.65 6.54
N ASP A 75 -5.05 -5.09 5.41
CA ASP A 75 -5.46 -6.47 5.13
C ASP A 75 -4.45 -7.29 4.33
N ASP A 76 -3.37 -6.65 3.86
CA ASP A 76 -2.29 -7.34 3.16
C ASP A 76 -1.32 -7.95 4.17
N ILE A 77 -1.21 -9.27 4.16
CA ILE A 77 -0.29 -10.05 4.99
C ILE A 77 0.86 -10.54 4.11
N THR A 78 2.09 -10.38 4.59
CA THR A 78 3.29 -10.94 3.98
C THR A 78 4.05 -11.76 5.00
N ILE A 79 4.46 -12.96 4.59
CA ILE A 79 5.29 -13.85 5.41
C ILE A 79 6.53 -14.19 4.59
N SER A 80 7.70 -14.03 5.21
CA SER A 80 8.99 -14.33 4.58
C SER A 80 9.85 -15.22 5.46
N GLY A 81 10.78 -15.95 4.86
CA GLY A 81 11.62 -16.93 5.55
C GLY A 81 12.73 -17.43 4.64
N SER A 82 13.72 -18.12 5.23
CA SER A 82 14.84 -18.72 4.51
C SER A 82 14.54 -20.11 3.92
N ILE A 83 13.45 -20.74 4.37
CA ILE A 83 12.95 -22.04 3.89
C ILE A 83 11.61 -21.88 3.18
N ASP A 84 11.18 -22.92 2.46
CA ASP A 84 9.86 -22.94 1.81
C ASP A 84 8.73 -22.85 2.85
N ILE A 85 7.85 -21.85 2.71
CA ILE A 85 6.71 -21.61 3.61
C ILE A 85 5.48 -22.42 3.18
N ASN A 86 5.44 -22.94 1.96
CA ASN A 86 4.27 -23.61 1.39
C ASN A 86 3.72 -24.78 2.27
N PRO A 87 4.54 -25.58 2.99
CA PRO A 87 4.02 -26.60 3.90
C PRO A 87 3.11 -26.05 5.02
N TRP A 88 3.26 -24.78 5.41
CA TRP A 88 2.45 -24.11 6.43
C TRP A 88 1.22 -23.39 5.87
N ARG A 89 1.00 -23.43 4.56
CA ARG A 89 -0.10 -22.71 3.87
C ARG A 89 -1.44 -22.91 4.58
N GLN A 90 -1.82 -24.15 4.89
CA GLN A 90 -3.13 -24.43 5.48
C GLN A 90 -3.22 -23.85 6.90
N GLY A 91 -2.20 -24.02 7.73
CA GLY A 91 -2.17 -23.46 9.08
C GLY A 91 -2.25 -21.93 9.10
N LEU A 92 -1.62 -21.26 8.12
CA LEU A 92 -1.71 -19.80 7.95
C LEU A 92 -3.12 -19.36 7.55
N ILE A 93 -3.77 -20.08 6.65
CA ILE A 93 -5.17 -19.83 6.26
C ILE A 93 -6.11 -20.06 7.45
N ASP A 94 -5.85 -21.10 8.24
CA ASP A 94 -6.67 -21.45 9.39
C ASP A 94 -6.61 -20.37 10.48
N ILE A 95 -5.47 -19.70 10.67
CA ILE A 95 -5.37 -18.52 11.57
C ILE A 95 -6.38 -17.44 11.14
N VAL A 96 -6.44 -17.11 9.85
CA VAL A 96 -7.38 -16.10 9.33
C VAL A 96 -8.83 -16.53 9.54
N ARG A 97 -9.13 -17.81 9.26
CA ARG A 97 -10.48 -18.37 9.44
C ARG A 97 -10.94 -18.38 10.89
N ARG A 98 -10.04 -18.74 11.83
CA ARG A 98 -10.34 -18.67 13.28
C ARG A 98 -10.61 -17.27 13.77
N ALA A 99 -10.02 -16.26 13.13
CA ALA A 99 -10.30 -14.85 13.39
C ALA A 99 -11.63 -14.37 12.79
N GLY A 100 -12.38 -15.23 12.09
CA GLY A 100 -13.68 -14.90 11.49
C GLY A 100 -13.59 -14.24 10.11
N PHE A 101 -12.45 -14.37 9.43
CA PHE A 101 -12.22 -13.80 8.10
C PHE A 101 -11.89 -14.87 7.06
N ASP A 102 -12.08 -14.53 5.79
CA ASP A 102 -11.72 -15.39 4.66
C ASP A 102 -10.62 -14.77 3.81
N VAL A 103 -9.81 -15.64 3.20
CA VAL A 103 -8.79 -15.26 2.22
C VAL A 103 -9.25 -15.71 0.84
N ALA A 104 -9.30 -14.78 -0.11
CA ALA A 104 -9.58 -15.12 -1.50
C ALA A 104 -8.38 -15.92 -2.07
N ALA A 105 -8.63 -17.13 -2.58
CA ALA A 105 -7.58 -18.01 -3.11
C ALA A 105 -6.67 -17.32 -4.15
N LYS A 106 -7.26 -16.46 -5.00
CA LYS A 106 -6.53 -15.67 -6.01
C LYS A 106 -5.53 -14.66 -5.43
N LYS A 107 -5.67 -14.29 -4.16
CA LYS A 107 -4.76 -13.36 -3.45
C LYS A 107 -3.60 -14.09 -2.75
N ILE A 108 -3.62 -15.41 -2.73
CA ILE A 108 -2.56 -16.21 -2.10
C ILE A 108 -1.47 -16.42 -3.14
N HIS A 109 -0.29 -15.85 -2.88
CA HIS A 109 0.86 -15.96 -3.75
C HIS A 109 2.07 -16.48 -2.97
N PHE A 110 2.82 -17.37 -3.62
CA PHE A 110 4.10 -17.86 -3.14
C PHE A 110 5.15 -17.49 -4.18
N SER A 111 6.32 -17.05 -3.72
CA SER A 111 7.41 -16.70 -4.61
C SER A 111 8.73 -17.07 -3.98
N ASN A 112 9.54 -17.81 -4.72
CA ASN A 112 10.90 -18.14 -4.32
C ASN A 112 11.85 -16.95 -4.58
N ARG A 113 13.10 -17.06 -4.12
CA ARG A 113 14.11 -15.99 -4.25
C ARG A 113 14.47 -15.67 -5.71
N SER A 114 14.38 -16.66 -6.61
CA SER A 114 14.67 -16.50 -8.05
C SER A 114 13.53 -15.85 -8.83
N GLU A 115 12.32 -15.83 -8.28
CA GLU A 115 11.15 -15.20 -8.87
C GLU A 115 11.02 -13.75 -8.45
N ARG A 116 10.33 -12.93 -9.24
CA ARG A 116 10.03 -11.54 -8.87
C ARG A 116 9.11 -11.53 -7.65
N GLN A 117 9.59 -10.95 -6.55
CA GLN A 117 8.83 -10.78 -5.31
C GLN A 117 8.32 -9.34 -5.22
N VAL A 118 7.01 -9.17 -5.14
CA VAL A 118 6.36 -7.85 -5.02
C VAL A 118 5.52 -7.81 -3.74
N VAL A 119 5.80 -6.84 -2.88
CA VAL A 119 5.05 -6.57 -1.64
C VAL A 119 4.57 -5.13 -1.72
N THR A 120 3.26 -4.91 -1.56
CA THR A 120 2.62 -3.57 -1.59
C THR A 120 3.06 -2.69 -2.78
N GLY A 121 3.28 -3.31 -3.95
CA GLY A 121 3.72 -2.61 -5.17
C GLY A 121 5.23 -2.35 -5.28
N LEU A 122 6.04 -2.83 -4.34
CA LEU A 122 7.50 -2.74 -4.35
C LEU A 122 8.15 -4.09 -4.61
N VAL A 123 9.17 -4.09 -5.48
CA VAL A 123 10.05 -5.24 -5.67
C VAL A 123 11.00 -5.34 -4.48
N VAL A 124 11.07 -6.52 -3.85
CA VAL A 124 11.80 -6.73 -2.58
C VAL A 124 12.98 -7.70 -2.66
N ASN A 125 13.26 -8.34 -3.81
CA ASN A 125 14.23 -9.43 -3.96
C ASN A 125 15.65 -9.17 -3.40
N THR A 126 16.18 -7.97 -3.60
CA THR A 126 17.56 -7.62 -3.22
C THR A 126 17.65 -6.21 -2.68
N LYS A 127 16.95 -5.29 -3.34
CA LYS A 127 16.81 -3.91 -2.91
C LYS A 127 15.38 -3.47 -3.19
N LEU A 128 14.80 -2.70 -2.28
CA LEU A 128 13.50 -2.06 -2.50
C LEU A 128 13.53 -1.21 -3.77
N ARG A 129 12.61 -1.49 -4.69
CA ARG A 129 12.45 -0.73 -5.92
C ARG A 129 10.98 -0.65 -6.32
N PRO A 130 10.52 0.46 -6.92
CA PRO A 130 9.25 0.47 -7.65
C PRO A 130 9.26 -0.55 -8.79
N THR A 131 8.08 -0.97 -9.23
CA THR A 131 7.95 -1.92 -10.35
C THR A 131 8.54 -1.36 -11.65
N LYS A 132 9.03 -2.26 -12.51
CA LYS A 132 9.50 -1.87 -13.85
C LYS A 132 8.41 -1.12 -14.64
N ASP A 133 7.17 -1.59 -14.52
CA ASP A 133 6.02 -1.03 -15.22
C ASP A 133 5.76 0.41 -14.77
N TYR A 134 5.73 0.67 -13.46
CA TYR A 134 5.60 2.03 -12.91
C TYR A 134 6.73 2.95 -13.39
N ILE A 135 7.99 2.48 -13.37
CA ILE A 135 9.13 3.26 -13.83
C ILE A 135 9.07 3.53 -15.34
N SER A 136 8.61 2.54 -16.12
CA SER A 136 8.47 2.66 -17.57
C SER A 136 7.39 3.67 -17.94
N GLU A 137 6.23 3.58 -17.29
CA GLU A 137 5.11 4.51 -17.44
C GLU A 137 5.53 5.94 -17.07
N LEU A 138 6.11 6.13 -15.89
CA LEU A 138 6.58 7.45 -15.43
C LEU A 138 7.59 8.07 -16.40
N ARG A 139 8.57 7.29 -16.87
CA ARG A 139 9.56 7.77 -17.86
C ARG A 139 8.90 8.08 -19.20
N GLY A 140 7.93 7.27 -19.62
CA GLY A 140 7.13 7.50 -20.83
C GLY A 140 6.41 8.83 -20.75
N THR A 141 5.65 9.05 -19.68
CA THR A 141 4.91 10.29 -19.45
C THR A 141 5.83 11.51 -19.39
N ILE A 142 6.96 11.44 -18.66
CA ILE A 142 7.96 12.53 -18.62
C ILE A 142 8.49 12.85 -20.02
N ARG A 143 8.77 11.83 -20.84
CA ARG A 143 9.24 12.03 -22.21
C ARG A 143 8.17 12.68 -23.08
N ARG A 144 6.92 12.24 -23.01
CA ARG A 144 5.81 12.85 -23.76
C ARG A 144 5.69 14.35 -23.46
N CYS A 145 5.87 14.73 -22.20
CA CYS A 145 5.86 16.14 -21.78
C CYS A 145 7.04 16.99 -22.31
N TRP A 146 8.07 16.41 -22.93
CA TRP A 146 9.13 17.20 -23.54
C TRP A 146 8.62 18.00 -24.74
N PRO A 147 9.06 19.25 -24.93
CA PRO A 147 8.60 20.08 -26.05
C PRO A 147 8.91 19.50 -27.44
N GLU A 148 9.92 18.65 -27.55
CA GLU A 148 10.24 17.97 -28.83
C GLU A 148 9.29 16.82 -29.15
N ASN A 149 8.48 16.39 -28.19
CA ASN A 149 7.47 15.35 -28.34
C ASN A 149 6.09 16.01 -28.39
N GLU A 150 5.20 15.72 -27.44
CA GLU A 150 3.85 16.29 -27.40
C GLU A 150 3.82 17.62 -26.62
N GLY A 151 4.68 17.74 -25.61
CA GLY A 151 4.76 18.92 -24.76
C GLY A 151 3.82 18.88 -23.54
N LEU A 152 4.17 19.66 -22.53
CA LEU A 152 3.52 19.62 -21.21
C LEU A 152 2.02 19.94 -21.27
N THR A 153 1.63 20.94 -22.06
CA THR A 153 0.23 21.41 -22.12
C THR A 153 -0.69 20.33 -22.68
N GLN A 154 -0.33 19.74 -23.83
CA GLN A 154 -1.14 18.68 -24.44
C GLN A 154 -1.29 17.47 -23.50
N VAL A 155 -0.18 17.00 -22.91
CA VAL A 155 -0.25 15.84 -22.01
C VAL A 155 -1.05 16.16 -20.75
N ALA A 156 -0.98 17.39 -20.24
CA ALA A 156 -1.79 17.81 -19.10
C ALA A 156 -3.28 17.80 -19.44
N ASP A 157 -3.67 18.35 -20.60
CA ASP A 157 -5.06 18.40 -21.07
C ASP A 157 -5.65 16.99 -21.24
N GLU A 158 -4.89 16.06 -21.82
CA GLU A 158 -5.29 14.64 -21.95
C GLU A 158 -5.55 13.95 -20.61
N ASN A 159 -4.89 14.40 -19.54
CA ASN A 159 -5.08 13.89 -18.18
C ASN A 159 -6.12 14.70 -17.40
N GLY A 160 -6.77 15.71 -18.03
CA GLY A 160 -7.72 16.61 -17.36
C GLY A 160 -7.07 17.51 -16.31
N LEU A 161 -5.79 17.84 -16.50
CA LEU A 161 -4.97 18.62 -15.56
C LEU A 161 -4.46 19.90 -16.21
N ARG A 162 -4.15 20.91 -15.39
CA ARG A 162 -3.36 22.05 -15.84
C ARG A 162 -1.86 21.69 -15.90
N PRO A 163 -1.06 22.40 -16.70
CA PRO A 163 0.39 22.16 -16.80
C PRO A 163 1.12 22.14 -15.44
N ASP A 164 0.74 23.02 -14.51
CA ASP A 164 1.34 23.09 -13.17
C ASP A 164 0.94 21.92 -12.27
N GLU A 165 -0.29 21.43 -12.40
CA GLU A 165 -0.79 20.23 -11.69
C GLU A 165 -0.10 18.98 -12.21
N MET A 166 0.07 18.88 -13.53
CA MET A 166 0.84 17.80 -14.17
C MET A 166 2.29 17.77 -13.66
N LEU A 167 2.95 18.93 -13.58
CA LEU A 167 4.30 19.03 -13.01
C LEU A 167 4.35 18.61 -11.54
N ARG A 168 3.37 19.02 -10.72
CA ARG A 168 3.27 18.61 -9.31
C ARG A 168 3.06 17.11 -9.17
N MET A 169 2.20 16.52 -9.98
CA MET A 169 1.97 15.08 -10.03
C MET A 169 3.25 14.32 -10.37
N LEU A 170 3.93 14.69 -11.46
CA LEU A 170 5.21 14.08 -11.87
C LEU A 170 6.29 14.24 -10.79
N ARG A 171 6.37 15.41 -10.13
CA ARG A 171 7.29 15.62 -9.00
C ARG A 171 6.98 14.68 -7.83
N GLY A 172 5.71 14.47 -7.51
CA GLY A 172 5.28 13.52 -6.47
C GLY A 172 5.68 12.09 -6.81
N GLN A 173 5.42 11.65 -8.04
CA GLN A 173 5.80 10.32 -8.53
C GLN A 173 7.33 10.10 -8.50
N VAL A 174 8.11 11.08 -8.96
CA VAL A 174 9.58 11.02 -8.86
C VAL A 174 10.06 11.07 -7.41
N GLY A 175 9.38 11.85 -6.55
CA GLY A 175 9.62 11.89 -5.10
C GLY A 175 9.45 10.52 -4.45
N TYR A 176 8.39 9.80 -4.80
CA TYR A 176 8.16 8.42 -4.38
C TYR A 176 9.28 7.49 -4.87
N VAL A 177 9.68 7.55 -6.14
CA VAL A 177 10.82 6.73 -6.63
C VAL A 177 12.09 7.05 -5.83
N LYS A 178 12.34 8.32 -5.53
CA LYS A 178 13.51 8.77 -4.77
C LYS A 178 13.48 8.31 -3.31
N SER A 179 12.30 8.23 -2.68
CA SER A 179 12.17 7.74 -1.29
C SER A 179 12.49 6.24 -1.20
N VAL A 180 12.20 5.48 -2.25
CA VAL A 180 12.47 4.03 -2.31
C VAL A 180 13.87 3.70 -2.85
N ASP A 181 14.24 4.21 -4.02
CA ASP A 181 15.56 4.04 -4.65
C ASP A 181 16.16 5.41 -5.03
N LYS A 182 16.92 6.00 -4.09
CA LYS A 182 17.55 7.33 -4.24
C LYS A 182 18.35 7.50 -5.54
N PRO A 183 19.29 6.61 -5.92
CA PRO A 183 19.98 6.69 -7.23
C PRO A 183 19.02 6.73 -8.42
N LEU A 184 18.03 5.82 -8.47
CA LEU A 184 17.08 5.76 -9.58
C LEU A 184 16.23 7.03 -9.67
N GLY A 185 15.72 7.50 -8.54
CA GLY A 185 14.92 8.72 -8.45
C GLY A 185 15.70 9.97 -8.87
N ARG A 186 17.00 10.06 -8.52
CA ARG A 186 17.89 11.14 -9.02
C ARG A 186 18.02 11.11 -10.55
N GLY A 187 18.17 9.91 -11.14
CA GLY A 187 18.22 9.75 -12.59
C GLY A 187 16.94 10.22 -13.28
N ILE A 188 15.76 9.83 -12.76
CA ILE A 188 14.48 10.24 -13.34
C ILE A 188 14.22 11.74 -13.14
N ARG A 189 14.59 12.31 -11.99
CA ARG A 189 14.51 13.77 -11.76
C ARG A 189 15.30 14.54 -12.82
N GLY A 190 16.46 14.02 -13.26
CA GLY A 190 17.24 14.61 -14.34
C GLY A 190 16.46 14.72 -15.67
N LEU A 191 15.57 13.77 -15.97
CA LEU A 191 14.71 13.82 -17.16
C LEU A 191 13.67 14.94 -17.09
N MET A 192 13.12 15.18 -15.89
CA MET A 192 12.16 16.27 -15.67
C MET A 192 12.77 17.66 -15.84
N VAL A 193 14.08 17.82 -15.55
CA VAL A 193 14.77 19.12 -15.68
C VAL A 193 14.67 19.68 -17.10
N ASN A 194 14.63 18.82 -18.13
CA ASN A 194 14.48 19.24 -19.52
C ASN A 194 13.10 19.86 -19.79
N ILE A 195 12.03 19.37 -19.15
CA ILE A 195 10.71 20.01 -19.23
C ILE A 195 10.80 21.42 -18.63
N LEU A 196 11.34 21.55 -17.41
CA LEU A 196 11.43 22.83 -16.69
C LEU A 196 12.30 23.88 -17.41
N LYS A 197 13.38 23.45 -18.07
CA LYS A 197 14.29 24.35 -18.79
C LYS A 197 13.69 24.90 -20.07
N LYS A 198 12.83 24.12 -20.75
CA LYS A 198 12.37 24.41 -22.11
C LYS A 198 10.90 24.84 -22.20
N THR A 199 10.16 24.80 -21.08
CA THR A 199 8.74 25.21 -21.02
C THR A 199 8.58 26.51 -20.21
N PRO A 200 8.21 27.65 -20.84
CA PRO A 200 8.02 28.93 -20.16
C PRO A 200 7.01 28.89 -19.01
N GLU A 201 5.90 28.14 -19.17
CA GLU A 201 4.85 27.99 -18.14
C GLU A 201 5.33 27.21 -16.90
N ALA A 202 6.39 26.42 -17.03
CA ALA A 202 6.94 25.61 -15.93
C ALA A 202 7.81 26.42 -14.94
N LYS A 203 8.21 27.65 -15.32
CA LYS A 203 9.05 28.53 -14.50
C LYS A 203 8.30 29.17 -13.32
N SER A 204 6.97 29.27 -13.38
CA SER A 204 6.15 29.74 -12.25
C SER A 204 6.02 28.69 -11.13
N VAL A 205 6.29 27.42 -11.42
CA VAL A 205 6.27 26.29 -10.47
C VAL A 205 7.67 26.02 -9.89
N SER A 206 8.69 26.82 -10.24
CA SER A 206 10.10 26.59 -9.86
C SER A 206 10.51 27.17 -8.51
N ILE A 207 9.56 27.53 -7.64
CA ILE A 207 9.87 27.89 -6.26
C ILE A 207 9.65 26.61 -5.41
N LEU A 208 10.75 26.12 -4.82
CA LEU A 208 10.95 24.86 -4.04
C LEU A 208 11.38 23.61 -4.85
#